data_AF-A0A820LZR9-F1
#
_entry.id   AF-A0A820LZR9-F1
#
_cell.length_a   1.000
_cell.length_b   1.000
_cell.length_c   1.000
_cell.angle_alpha   90.00
_cell.angle_beta   90.00
_cell.angle_gamma   90.00
#
_symmetry.space_group_name_H-M   'P 1'
#
loop_
_entity.id
_entity.type
_entity.pdbx_description
1 polymer ?
#
loop_
_entity_poly.entity_id
_entity_poly.type
_entity_poly.pdbx_seq_one_letter_code
_entity_poly.pdbx_strand_id
1 'polypeptide(L)'
;HFLVHVPKSKVDLTKYLDNQTFKFDYTFDEKASNDLVYHYTAAPLIDTIFNGANATVFAYGQTGSGKTFTMGGDLSSAKTDYSHGIYAQTARDIFHRLSQPQYRRSVEIFITFYEIYCGKVFDLLNNKKRLRVLEDQKGLVQVCDRQEKQVKSVQEVLNIIQRKSIVFLNWNIVLYEKSFE
;
A
#
# COMPACT_ATOMS: atom_id res chain seq x y z
N HIS A 1 6.18 -14.78 17.13
CA HIS A 1 5.05 -14.75 18.10
C HIS A 1 4.95 -13.35 18.67
N PHE A 2 3.74 -12.79 18.78
CA PHE A 2 3.51 -11.46 19.33
C PHE A 2 2.92 -11.59 20.74
N LEU A 3 3.52 -10.92 21.73
CA LEU A 3 3.13 -11.04 23.14
C LEU A 3 2.58 -9.70 23.63
N VAL A 4 1.38 -9.74 24.21
CA VAL A 4 0.75 -8.58 24.84
C VAL A 4 0.67 -8.82 26.34
N HIS A 5 1.33 -7.96 27.11
CA HIS A 5 1.26 -7.95 28.56
C HIS A 5 0.08 -7.07 29.00
N VAL A 6 -1.08 -7.68 29.29
CA VAL A 6 -2.28 -6.94 29.72
C VAL A 6 -2.24 -6.76 31.24
N PRO A 7 -2.09 -5.53 31.76
CA PRO A 7 -2.16 -5.30 33.20
C PRO A 7 -3.60 -5.50 33.70
N LYS A 8 -3.78 -6.36 34.70
CA LYS A 8 -5.07 -6.64 35.35
C LYS A 8 -4.96 -6.57 36.86
N SER A 9 -6.11 -6.41 37.52
CA SER A 9 -6.24 -6.47 38.97
C SER A 9 -7.22 -7.58 39.34
N LYS A 10 -6.87 -8.37 40.35
CA LYS A 10 -7.79 -9.31 41.00
C LYS A 10 -8.82 -8.54 41.85
N VAL A 11 -9.86 -9.24 42.32
CA VAL A 11 -10.89 -8.68 43.22
C VAL A 11 -10.26 -8.13 44.51
N ASP A 12 -9.19 -8.74 44.98
CA ASP A 12 -8.41 -8.31 46.16
C ASP A 12 -7.42 -7.16 45.86
N LEU A 13 -7.54 -6.51 44.70
CA LEU A 13 -6.66 -5.43 44.21
C LEU A 13 -5.21 -5.85 43.90
N THR A 14 -4.88 -7.15 43.95
CA THR A 14 -3.56 -7.63 43.55
C THR A 14 -3.35 -7.43 42.05
N LYS A 15 -2.30 -6.71 41.68
CA LYS A 15 -1.89 -6.51 40.28
C LYS A 15 -1.25 -7.77 39.71
N TYR A 16 -1.59 -8.14 38.48
CA TYR A 16 -0.94 -9.21 37.74
C TYR A 16 -0.92 -8.89 36.24
N LEU A 17 -0.08 -9.61 35.49
CA LEU A 17 -0.06 -9.54 34.04
C LEU A 17 -0.79 -10.74 33.46
N ASP A 18 -1.74 -10.47 32.58
CA ASP A 18 -2.35 -11.45 31.69
C ASP A 18 -1.59 -11.44 30.36
N ASN A 19 -0.75 -12.45 30.17
CA ASN A 19 0.16 -12.56 29.02
C ASN A 19 -0.55 -13.24 27.85
N GLN A 20 -0.96 -12.46 26.86
CA GLN A 20 -1.68 -12.96 25.69
C GLN A 20 -0.72 -13.14 24.51
N THR A 21 -0.69 -14.34 23.94
CA THR A 21 0.18 -14.68 22.80
C THR A 21 -0.62 -14.81 21.51
N PHE A 22 -0.16 -14.13 20.47
CA PHE A 22 -0.76 -14.15 19.14
C PHE A 22 0.21 -14.74 18.11
N LYS A 23 -0.34 -15.51 17.16
CA LYS A 23 0.40 -16.09 16.04
C LYS A 23 0.02 -15.36 14.76
N PHE A 24 1.04 -14.97 14.01
CA PHE A 24 0.95 -14.36 12.68
C PHE A 24 2.03 -15.01 11.81
N ASP A 25 1.90 -14.92 10.50
CA ASP A 25 2.91 -15.42 9.56
C ASP A 25 4.27 -14.75 9.81
N TYR A 26 4.25 -13.43 10.04
CA TYR A 26 5.42 -12.63 10.40
C TYR A 26 5.09 -11.68 11.55
N THR A 27 6.07 -11.45 12.42
CA THR A 27 6.00 -10.48 13.51
C THR A 27 7.25 -9.62 13.49
N PHE A 28 7.08 -8.30 13.44
CA PHE A 28 8.16 -7.32 13.39
C PHE A 28 8.25 -6.57 14.72
N ASP A 29 9.46 -6.35 15.23
CA ASP A 29 9.70 -5.58 16.44
C ASP A 29 9.94 -4.09 16.13
N GLU A 30 10.21 -3.28 17.16
CA GLU A 30 10.44 -1.85 17.03
C GLU A 30 11.72 -1.47 16.27
N LYS A 31 12.62 -2.44 16.02
CA LYS A 31 13.88 -2.24 15.30
C LYS A 31 13.75 -2.59 13.82
N ALA A 32 12.64 -3.23 13.43
CA ALA A 32 12.38 -3.58 12.05
C ALA A 32 12.25 -2.32 11.17
N SER A 33 13.02 -2.29 10.09
CA SER A 33 12.91 -1.24 9.07
C SER A 33 11.73 -1.49 8.14
N ASN A 34 11.29 -0.44 7.43
CA ASN A 34 10.30 -0.59 6.36
C ASN A 34 10.79 -1.52 5.24
N ASP A 35 12.10 -1.62 4.99
CA ASP A 35 12.65 -2.54 3.99
C ASP A 35 12.43 -4.00 4.41
N LEU A 36 12.63 -4.30 5.69
CA LEU A 36 12.35 -5.63 6.24
C LEU A 36 10.86 -5.96 6.15
N VAL A 37 10.00 -5.01 6.52
CA VAL A 37 8.54 -5.18 6.42
C VAL A 37 8.13 -5.42 4.97
N TYR A 38 8.63 -4.63 4.02
CA TYR A 38 8.35 -4.79 2.59
C TYR A 38 8.74 -6.17 2.08
N HIS A 39 9.96 -6.63 2.41
CA HIS A 39 10.50 -7.90 1.94
C HIS A 39 9.62 -9.09 2.28
N TYR A 40 9.04 -9.11 3.48
CA TYR A 40 8.20 -10.22 3.96
C TYR A 40 6.70 -10.05 3.67
N THR A 41 6.26 -8.86 3.20
CA THR A 41 4.83 -8.58 2.99
C THR A 41 4.46 -8.32 1.54
N ALA A 42 4.97 -7.24 0.95
CA ALA A 42 4.57 -6.78 -0.38
C ALA A 42 5.47 -7.32 -1.50
N ALA A 43 6.76 -7.53 -1.25
CA ALA A 43 7.70 -8.01 -2.26
C ALA A 43 7.27 -9.35 -2.90
N PRO A 44 6.78 -10.37 -2.15
CA PRO A 44 6.34 -11.64 -2.74
C PRO A 44 5.14 -11.48 -3.67
N LEU A 45 4.37 -10.40 -3.54
CA LEU A 45 3.19 -10.15 -4.37
C LEU A 45 3.54 -9.59 -5.75
N ILE A 46 4.78 -9.17 -5.98
CA ILE A 46 5.24 -8.72 -7.30
C ILE A 46 5.07 -9.85 -8.31
N ASP A 47 5.50 -11.07 -7.98
CA ASP A 47 5.35 -12.21 -8.90
C ASP A 47 3.87 -12.51 -9.20
N THR A 48 2.97 -12.33 -8.22
CA THR A 48 1.52 -12.46 -8.44
C THR A 48 1.02 -11.50 -9.52
N ILE A 49 1.46 -10.24 -9.48
CA ILE A 49 1.10 -9.21 -10.48
C ILE A 49 1.61 -9.61 -11.87
N PHE A 50 2.86 -10.05 -11.97
CA PHE A 50 3.46 -10.46 -13.24
C PHE A 50 2.91 -11.78 -13.80
N ASN A 51 2.24 -12.59 -12.97
CA ASN A 51 1.49 -13.77 -13.38
C ASN A 51 0.05 -13.46 -13.79
N GLY A 52 -0.32 -12.18 -13.92
CA GLY A 52 -1.64 -11.75 -14.39
C GLY A 52 -2.72 -11.73 -13.30
N ALA A 53 -2.35 -11.79 -12.02
CA ALA A 53 -3.29 -11.74 -10.90
C ALA A 53 -3.20 -10.40 -10.15
N ASN A 54 -4.31 -10.02 -9.50
CA ASN A 54 -4.35 -8.81 -8.69
C ASN A 54 -3.75 -9.07 -7.30
N ALA A 55 -3.01 -8.09 -6.77
CA ALA A 55 -2.48 -8.10 -5.42
C ALA A 55 -2.98 -6.90 -4.62
N THR A 56 -3.11 -7.03 -3.30
CA THR A 56 -3.53 -5.93 -2.43
C THR A 56 -2.80 -6.01 -1.09
N VAL A 57 -2.31 -4.86 -0.63
CA VAL A 57 -1.62 -4.71 0.66
C VAL A 57 -2.40 -3.72 1.52
N PHE A 58 -2.69 -4.10 2.76
CA PHE A 58 -3.37 -3.24 3.72
C PHE A 58 -2.44 -2.89 4.87
N ALA A 59 -2.45 -1.62 5.27
CA ALA A 59 -1.92 -1.20 6.56
C ALA A 59 -3.09 -0.94 7.52
N TYR A 60 -3.16 -1.69 8.61
CA TYR A 60 -4.23 -1.62 9.60
C TYR A 60 -3.68 -1.35 11.01
N GLY A 61 -4.43 -0.61 11.82
CA GLY A 61 -4.04 -0.25 13.18
C GLY A 61 -4.63 1.09 13.61
N GLN A 62 -4.50 1.43 14.90
CA GLN A 62 -4.99 2.68 15.47
C GLN A 62 -4.27 3.93 14.91
N THR A 63 -4.83 5.12 15.12
CA THR A 63 -4.13 6.38 14.79
C THR A 63 -2.80 6.45 15.55
N GLY A 64 -1.75 6.90 14.86
CA GLY A 64 -0.39 6.95 15.42
C GLY A 64 0.38 5.62 15.39
N SER A 65 -0.21 4.50 14.93
CA SER A 65 0.46 3.19 14.90
C SER A 65 1.47 2.99 13.76
N GLY A 66 1.84 4.04 13.01
CA GLY A 66 2.81 3.94 11.91
C GLY A 66 2.29 3.55 10.53
N LYS A 67 0.97 3.36 10.31
CA LYS A 67 0.41 2.97 8.99
C LYS A 67 0.93 3.83 7.82
N THR A 68 0.84 5.15 7.97
CA THR A 68 1.28 6.09 6.93
C THR A 68 2.78 6.08 6.75
N PHE A 69 3.54 5.90 7.85
CA PHE A 69 4.99 5.78 7.83
C PHE A 69 5.44 4.52 7.06
N THR A 70 4.80 3.37 7.29
CA THR A 70 5.12 2.12 6.60
C THR A 70 4.76 2.18 5.11
N MET A 71 3.55 2.65 4.78
CA MET A 71 3.10 2.68 3.38
C MET A 71 3.79 3.78 2.57
N GLY A 72 3.89 4.99 3.13
CA GLY A 72 4.32 6.20 2.44
C GLY A 72 5.78 6.60 2.66
N GLY A 73 6.45 6.08 3.69
CA GLY A 73 7.79 6.51 4.10
C GLY A 73 7.77 7.57 5.20
N ASP A 74 8.94 8.09 5.53
CA ASP A 74 9.11 9.03 6.64
C ASP A 74 8.60 10.43 6.27
N LEU A 75 7.48 10.81 6.89
CA LEU A 75 6.84 12.13 6.75
C LEU A 75 7.30 13.15 7.80
N SER A 76 8.13 12.74 8.76
CA SER A 76 8.39 13.49 10.00
C SER A 76 9.71 14.25 10.02
N SER A 77 10.66 13.89 9.16
CA SER A 77 11.98 14.51 9.10
C SER A 77 12.00 15.74 8.18
N ALA A 78 12.86 16.71 8.49
CA ALA A 78 13.12 17.91 7.67
C ALA A 78 13.56 17.59 6.22
N LYS A 79 13.83 16.32 5.95
CA LYS A 79 14.16 15.74 4.65
C LYS A 79 13.24 14.53 4.43
N THR A 80 12.00 14.81 4.06
CA THR A 80 10.97 13.78 3.85
C THR A 80 11.46 12.70 2.91
N ASP A 81 11.57 11.46 3.41
CA ASP A 81 12.08 10.33 2.65
C ASP A 81 10.99 9.31 2.37
N TYR A 82 10.37 9.48 1.20
CA TYR A 82 9.37 8.57 0.66
C TYR A 82 9.98 7.29 0.09
N SER A 83 11.30 7.25 -0.08
CA SER A 83 11.95 6.18 -0.83
C SER A 83 11.89 4.83 -0.10
N HIS A 84 11.82 4.83 1.23
CA HIS A 84 11.74 3.60 2.02
C HIS A 84 10.29 3.14 2.30
N GLY A 85 9.27 3.85 1.81
CA GLY A 85 7.87 3.42 1.93
C GLY A 85 7.54 2.21 1.04
N ILE A 86 6.54 1.40 1.42
CA ILE A 86 6.08 0.26 0.63
C ILE A 86 5.74 0.67 -0.81
N TYR A 87 5.08 1.81 -1.03
CA TYR A 87 4.75 2.26 -2.41
C TYR A 87 6.00 2.44 -3.29
N ALA A 88 7.04 3.05 -2.73
CA ALA A 88 8.29 3.31 -3.44
C ALA A 88 9.05 2.01 -3.74
N GLN A 89 9.16 1.14 -2.74
CA GLN A 89 9.83 -0.16 -2.88
C GLN A 89 9.13 -1.03 -3.92
N THR A 90 7.80 -1.11 -3.85
CA THR A 90 7.00 -1.89 -4.81
C THR A 90 7.13 -1.30 -6.23
N ALA A 91 7.14 0.02 -6.39
CA ALA A 91 7.37 0.65 -7.69
C ALA A 91 8.76 0.30 -8.25
N ARG A 92 9.82 0.35 -7.43
CA ARG A 92 11.17 -0.05 -7.85
C ARG A 92 11.20 -1.47 -8.37
N ASP A 93 10.63 -2.41 -7.65
CA ASP A 93 10.69 -3.82 -8.04
C ASP A 93 9.91 -4.09 -9.33
N ILE A 94 8.79 -3.40 -9.53
CA ILE A 94 8.02 -3.50 -10.77
C ILE A 94 8.80 -2.93 -11.95
N PHE A 95 9.36 -1.72 -11.82
CA PHE A 95 10.19 -1.14 -12.88
C PHE A 95 11.45 -1.99 -13.14
N HIS A 96 12.04 -2.56 -12.10
CA HIS A 96 13.16 -3.49 -12.23
C HIS A 96 12.75 -4.75 -13.00
N ARG A 97 11.61 -5.36 -12.67
CA ARG A 97 11.07 -6.53 -13.36
C ARG A 97 10.77 -6.24 -14.83
N LEU A 98 10.18 -5.08 -15.14
CA LEU A 98 9.94 -4.64 -16.53
C LEU A 98 11.21 -4.37 -17.34
N SER A 99 12.33 -4.07 -16.69
CA SER A 99 13.61 -3.91 -17.38
C SER A 99 14.17 -5.23 -17.93
N GLN A 100 13.64 -6.37 -17.45
CA GLN A 100 14.08 -7.69 -17.89
C GLN A 100 13.62 -7.97 -19.34
N PRO A 101 14.43 -8.69 -20.15
CA PRO A 101 14.20 -8.84 -21.59
C PRO A 101 12.82 -9.37 -21.97
N GLN A 102 12.23 -10.23 -21.15
CA GLN A 102 10.95 -10.88 -21.40
C GLN A 102 9.73 -9.93 -21.29
N TYR A 103 9.88 -8.75 -20.67
CA TYR A 103 8.79 -7.78 -20.48
C TYR A 103 8.99 -6.46 -21.25
N ARG A 104 10.08 -6.35 -22.02
CA ARG A 104 10.64 -5.08 -22.50
C ARG A 104 9.80 -4.32 -23.55
N ARG A 105 8.69 -4.89 -24.06
CA ARG A 105 7.97 -4.31 -25.22
C ARG A 105 6.45 -4.24 -25.11
N SER A 106 5.81 -4.84 -24.11
CA SER A 106 4.36 -5.03 -24.12
C SER A 106 3.61 -4.38 -22.96
N VAL A 107 4.27 -3.77 -21.99
CA VAL A 107 3.62 -3.38 -20.73
C VAL A 107 3.75 -1.90 -20.43
N GLU A 108 2.61 -1.26 -20.20
CA GLU A 108 2.51 0.12 -19.72
C GLU A 108 2.03 0.13 -18.25
N ILE A 109 2.62 1.01 -17.44
CA ILE A 109 2.23 1.16 -16.02
C ILE A 109 1.36 2.39 -15.86
N PHE A 110 0.22 2.20 -15.21
CA PHE A 110 -0.68 3.26 -14.78
C PHE A 110 -0.81 3.26 -13.25
N ILE A 111 -0.97 4.46 -12.70
CA ILE A 111 -1.26 4.66 -11.28
C ILE A 111 -2.58 5.36 -11.12
N THR A 112 -3.37 4.87 -10.17
CA THR A 112 -4.54 5.53 -9.61
C THR A 112 -4.27 5.86 -8.14
N PHE A 113 -4.84 6.95 -7.65
CA PHE A 113 -4.67 7.38 -6.27
C PHE A 113 -5.97 8.06 -5.83
N TYR A 114 -6.68 7.48 -4.86
CA TYR A 114 -7.90 8.05 -4.31
C TYR A 114 -8.04 7.76 -2.82
N GLU A 115 -8.69 8.66 -2.09
CA GLU A 115 -9.02 8.49 -0.67
C GLU A 115 -10.49 8.10 -0.51
N ILE A 116 -10.79 7.27 0.48
CA ILE A 116 -12.16 6.98 0.91
C ILE A 116 -12.36 7.69 2.25
N TYR A 117 -13.27 8.67 2.27
CA TYR A 117 -13.56 9.47 3.45
C TYR A 117 -15.06 9.57 3.66
N CYS A 118 -15.54 9.14 4.83
CA CYS A 118 -16.96 9.13 5.21
C CYS A 118 -17.88 8.52 4.13
N GLY A 119 -17.49 7.35 3.60
CA GLY A 119 -18.25 6.64 2.56
C GLY A 119 -18.23 7.29 1.18
N LYS A 120 -17.40 8.31 0.95
CA LYS A 120 -17.22 8.99 -0.34
C LYS A 120 -15.80 8.76 -0.85
N VAL A 121 -15.66 8.63 -2.16
CA VAL A 121 -14.36 8.45 -2.82
C VAL A 121 -13.93 9.77 -3.46
N PHE A 122 -12.66 10.15 -3.27
CA PHE A 122 -12.09 11.39 -3.81
C PHE A 122 -10.78 11.09 -4.55
N ASP A 123 -10.70 11.52 -5.80
CA ASP A 123 -9.53 11.37 -6.65
C ASP A 123 -8.39 12.28 -6.18
N LEU A 124 -7.33 11.67 -5.66
CA LEU A 124 -6.17 12.41 -5.20
C LEU A 124 -5.32 12.90 -6.37
N LEU A 125 -5.34 12.27 -7.54
CA LEU A 125 -4.66 12.78 -8.73
C LEU A 125 -5.37 14.01 -9.31
N ASN A 126 -6.69 14.11 -9.11
CA ASN A 126 -7.52 15.17 -9.68
C ASN A 126 -8.14 16.10 -8.62
N ASN A 127 -7.29 16.78 -7.84
CA ASN A 127 -7.69 17.83 -6.88
C ASN A 127 -8.85 17.44 -5.92
N LYS A 128 -8.87 16.20 -5.43
CA LYS A 128 -9.95 15.66 -4.57
C LYS A 128 -11.32 15.72 -5.24
N LYS A 129 -11.39 15.56 -6.57
CA LYS A 129 -12.66 15.42 -7.29
C LYS A 129 -13.41 14.21 -6.72
N ARG A 130 -14.66 14.41 -6.33
CA ARG A 130 -15.52 13.31 -5.87
C ARG A 130 -15.79 12.33 -7.01
N LEU A 131 -15.54 11.05 -6.75
CA LEU A 131 -15.78 9.95 -7.68
C LEU A 131 -17.09 9.24 -7.38
N ARG A 132 -17.68 8.62 -8.40
CA ARG A 132 -18.86 7.77 -8.28
C ARG A 132 -18.39 6.32 -8.15
N VAL A 133 -19.01 5.58 -7.25
CA VAL A 133 -18.81 4.14 -7.10
C VAL A 133 -20.11 3.48 -7.52
N LEU A 134 -20.05 2.67 -8.57
CA LEU A 134 -21.19 1.97 -9.13
C LEU A 134 -20.89 0.47 -9.15
N GLU A 135 -21.94 -0.34 -9.10
CA GLU A 135 -21.86 -1.79 -9.25
C GLU A 135 -22.52 -2.16 -10.57
N ASP A 136 -21.85 -2.98 -11.38
CA ASP A 136 -22.40 -3.45 -12.65
C ASP A 136 -23.37 -4.64 -12.45
N GLN A 137 -23.97 -5.12 -13.55
CA GLN A 137 -24.91 -6.24 -13.50
C GLN A 137 -24.28 -7.58 -13.05
N LYS A 138 -22.94 -7.66 -13.03
CA LYS A 138 -22.18 -8.84 -12.59
C LYS A 138 -21.72 -8.71 -11.14
N GLY A 139 -22.10 -7.63 -10.44
CA GLY A 139 -21.68 -7.36 -9.08
C GLY A 139 -20.26 -6.78 -8.95
N LEU A 140 -19.66 -6.34 -10.06
CA LEU A 140 -18.32 -5.76 -10.04
C LEU A 140 -18.39 -4.27 -9.70
N VAL A 141 -17.72 -3.89 -8.61
CA VAL A 141 -17.63 -2.50 -8.17
C VAL A 141 -16.62 -1.73 -9.03
N GLN A 142 -17.09 -0.61 -9.60
CA GLN A 142 -16.32 0.28 -10.47
C GLN A 142 -16.25 1.67 -9.85
N VAL A 143 -15.03 2.20 -9.72
CA VAL A 143 -14.80 3.61 -9.40
C VAL A 143 -14.75 4.38 -10.73
N CYS A 144 -15.83 5.09 -11.04
CA CYS A 144 -16.01 5.82 -12.29
C CYS A 144 -15.24 7.14 -12.29
N ASP A 145 -14.82 7.58 -13.48
CA ASP A 145 -14.19 8.88 -13.72
C ASP A 145 -12.87 9.12 -12.96
N ARG A 146 -12.24 8.05 -12.44
CA ARG A 146 -10.92 8.10 -11.79
C ARG A 146 -9.85 8.44 -12.81
N GLN A 147 -8.90 9.29 -12.45
CA GLN A 147 -7.73 9.50 -13.28
C GLN A 147 -6.74 8.34 -13.16
N GLU A 148 -6.32 7.84 -14.31
CA GLU A 148 -5.20 6.90 -14.43
C GLU A 148 -4.03 7.68 -15.05
N LYS A 149 -2.92 7.76 -14.32
CA LYS A 149 -1.73 8.46 -14.79
C LYS A 149 -0.68 7.44 -15.20
N GLN A 150 -0.31 7.46 -16.48
CA GLN A 150 0.82 6.68 -16.97
C GLN A 150 2.10 7.15 -16.29
N VAL A 151 2.92 6.21 -15.82
CA VAL A 151 4.21 6.48 -15.20
C VAL A 151 5.30 5.70 -15.91
N LYS A 152 6.46 6.35 -16.13
CA LYS A 152 7.59 5.77 -16.87
C LYS A 152 8.83 5.55 -16.01
N SER A 153 8.81 6.01 -14.76
CA SER A 153 9.91 5.83 -13.83
C SER A 153 9.43 5.80 -12.38
N VAL A 154 10.25 5.22 -11.50
CA VAL A 154 10.06 5.27 -10.04
C VAL A 154 9.95 6.71 -9.54
N GLN A 155 10.74 7.63 -10.11
CA GLN A 155 10.72 9.03 -9.70
C GLN A 155 9.37 9.71 -9.96
N GLU A 156 8.70 9.37 -11.07
CA GLU A 156 7.35 9.88 -11.34
C GLU A 156 6.34 9.37 -10.30
N VAL A 157 6.46 8.12 -9.88
CA VAL A 157 5.64 7.54 -8.80
C VAL A 157 5.86 8.28 -7.49
N LEU A 158 7.12 8.48 -7.10
CA LEU A 158 7.49 9.21 -5.89
C LEU A 158 6.97 10.66 -5.90
N ASN A 159 7.07 11.34 -7.04
CA ASN A 159 6.57 12.70 -7.21
C ASN A 159 5.04 12.79 -7.05
N ILE A 160 4.31 11.74 -7.44
CA ILE A 160 2.87 11.63 -7.23
C ILE A 160 2.56 11.43 -5.74
N ILE A 161 3.28 10.54 -5.07
CA ILE A 161 3.10 10.22 -3.64
C ILE A 161 3.39 11.43 -2.75
N GLN A 162 4.51 12.12 -2.99
CA GLN A 162 4.93 13.28 -2.19
C GLN A 162 3.90 14.42 -2.20
N ARG A 163 3.16 14.60 -3.30
CA ARG A 163 2.21 15.71 -3.45
C ARG A 163 0.87 15.45 -2.76
N LYS A 164 0.62 14.24 -2.22
CA LYS A 164 -0.72 13.82 -1.77
C LYS A 164 -0.64 13.23 -0.36
N SER A 165 -1.32 13.86 0.61
CA SER A 165 -1.42 13.37 1.99
C SER A 165 -2.15 12.01 2.01
N ILE A 166 -1.45 10.97 2.47
CA ILE A 166 -1.91 9.57 2.41
C ILE A 166 -2.88 9.29 3.56
N VAL A 167 -4.16 9.06 3.22
CA VAL A 167 -5.16 8.52 4.14
C VAL A 167 -5.91 7.42 3.37
N PHE A 168 -5.37 6.20 3.46
CA PHE A 168 -5.82 4.95 2.82
C PHE A 168 -5.66 4.90 1.30
N LEU A 169 -4.96 3.85 0.81
CA LEU A 169 -4.91 3.57 -0.61
C LEU A 169 -5.13 2.12 -0.95
N ASN A 170 -5.92 1.95 -2.01
CA ASN A 170 -5.86 0.82 -2.89
C ASN A 170 -4.95 1.23 -4.06
N TRP A 171 -3.80 0.57 -4.21
CA TRP A 171 -2.89 0.78 -5.33
C TRP A 171 -3.09 -0.34 -6.34
N ASN A 172 -3.80 -0.04 -7.43
CA ASN A 172 -3.95 -0.97 -8.54
C ASN A 172 -2.91 -0.63 -9.61
N ILE A 173 -2.06 -1.60 -9.91
CA ILE A 173 -1.20 -1.57 -11.09
C ILE A 173 -1.85 -2.48 -12.10
N VAL A 174 -2.47 -1.86 -13.09
CA VAL A 174 -2.99 -2.58 -14.25
C VAL A 174 -1.86 -2.61 -15.26
N LEU A 175 -1.30 -3.80 -15.48
CA LEU A 175 -0.41 -4.05 -16.60
C LEU A 175 -1.31 -4.21 -17.83
N TYR A 176 -1.31 -3.22 -18.72
CA TYR A 176 -1.94 -3.39 -20.02
C TYR A 176 -0.95 -4.07 -20.94
N GLU A 177 -1.31 -5.25 -21.44
CA GLU A 177 -0.63 -5.85 -22.58
C GLU A 177 -1.11 -5.11 -23.83
N LYS A 178 -0.19 -4.46 -24.54
CA LYS A 178 -0.50 -3.91 -25.87
C LYS A 178 -0.74 -5.08 -26.82
N SER A 179 -2.00 -5.47 -27.02
CA SER A 179 -2.39 -6.24 -28.19
C SER A 179 -2.00 -5.42 -29.43
N PHE A 180 -0.99 -5.87 -30.15
CA PHE A 180 -0.80 -5.43 -31.53
C PHE A 180 -1.83 -6.19 -32.37
N GLU A 181 -2.54 -5.41 -33.20
CA GLU A 181 -3.63 -5.76 -34.14
C GLU A 181 -5.06 -5.75 -33.60
#